data_AF-D4DUW7-F1
#
_entry.id   AF-D4DUW7-F1
#
_cell.length_a   1.000
_cell.length_b   1.000
_cell.length_c   1.000
_cell.angle_alpha   90.00
_cell.angle_beta   90.00
_cell.angle_gamma   90.00
#
_symmetry.space_group_name_H-M   'P 1'
#
loop_
_entity.id
_entity.type
_entity.pdbx_description
1 polymer ?
#
loop_
_entity_poly.entity_id
_entity_poly.type
_entity_poly.pdbx_seq_one_letter_code
_entity_poly.pdbx_strand_id
1 'polypeptide(L)'
;MEWCGKGVLHVRFQYPLQKDGRLIVGSLQSGFYCQKGRLNMADTFRTLSASAEAEFKDKGSRFIAYAYPIRTTEDVKKLVDDQRQAHYKARHWCYAYRLGTDGLQFRANDDGEPSGSAGRPILGQIDSFGLTDVLIIVVRYFGGTLLGVPGLIHAYKTAVAEALKTAVVVEKTSKNRIFALRLSKFERCHEDCQTASG
;
A
#
# COMPACT_ATOMS: atom_id res chain seq x y z
N MET A 1 -42.56 2.13 20.39
CA MET A 1 -41.95 2.81 19.22
C MET A 1 -41.55 1.74 18.23
N GLU A 2 -42.34 1.62 17.17
CA GLU A 2 -42.09 0.73 16.03
C GLU A 2 -40.83 1.15 15.29
N TRP A 3 -40.01 0.17 14.94
CA TRP A 3 -39.06 0.28 13.84
C TRP A 3 -39.42 -0.81 12.82
N CYS A 4 -40.17 -0.42 11.79
CA CYS A 4 -40.34 -1.20 10.58
C CYS A 4 -39.33 -0.68 9.54
N GLY A 5 -38.26 -1.43 9.29
CA GLY A 5 -37.25 -1.02 8.32
C GLY A 5 -36.45 -2.22 7.81
N LYS A 6 -36.42 -2.40 6.48
CA LYS A 6 -35.52 -3.34 5.81
C LYS A 6 -34.08 -2.82 5.98
N GLY A 7 -33.29 -3.49 6.81
CA GLY A 7 -31.86 -3.20 6.97
C GLY A 7 -31.00 -4.13 6.11
N VAL A 8 -29.99 -3.59 5.43
CA VAL A 8 -28.92 -4.39 4.82
C VAL A 8 -27.78 -4.47 5.84
N LEU A 9 -27.53 -5.65 6.38
CA LEU A 9 -26.37 -5.89 7.23
C LEU A 9 -25.15 -6.07 6.34
N HIS A 10 -24.22 -5.12 6.38
CA HIS A 10 -22.92 -5.27 5.73
C HIS A 10 -21.97 -6.02 6.67
N VAL A 11 -21.91 -7.34 6.52
CA VAL A 11 -20.93 -8.16 7.26
C VAL A 11 -19.63 -8.20 6.47
N ARG A 12 -18.53 -7.75 7.08
CA ARG A 12 -17.18 -7.99 6.54
C ARG A 12 -16.67 -9.32 7.10
N PHE A 13 -16.41 -10.27 6.22
CA PHE A 13 -15.71 -11.49 6.60
C PHE A 13 -14.21 -11.29 6.33
N GLN A 14 -13.40 -11.30 7.39
CA GLN A 14 -12.05 -11.82 7.28
C GLN A 14 -12.18 -13.36 7.31
N TYR A 15 -11.28 -14.07 6.62
CA TYR A 15 -11.16 -15.54 6.53
C TYR A 15 -11.89 -16.22 5.35
N PRO A 16 -11.23 -17.22 4.73
CA PRO A 16 -11.78 -17.95 3.58
C PRO A 16 -12.96 -18.84 4.00
N LEU A 17 -14.01 -18.82 3.18
CA LEU A 17 -15.14 -19.75 3.24
C LEU A 17 -14.62 -21.20 3.27
N GLN A 18 -14.91 -21.95 4.33
CA GLN A 18 -14.73 -23.41 4.32
C GLN A 18 -15.73 -24.05 3.34
N LYS A 19 -15.33 -25.19 2.75
CA LYS A 19 -15.95 -25.87 1.59
C LYS A 19 -17.41 -26.32 1.77
N ASP A 20 -17.94 -26.19 2.96
CA ASP A 20 -19.16 -26.77 3.48
C ASP A 20 -20.26 -25.73 3.78
N GLY A 21 -20.04 -24.46 3.42
CA GLY A 21 -21.09 -23.45 3.34
C GLY A 21 -21.74 -23.07 4.67
N ARG A 22 -21.19 -23.51 5.81
CA ARG A 22 -21.61 -23.10 7.15
C ARG A 22 -20.68 -22.03 7.68
N LEU A 23 -21.29 -20.96 8.19
CA LEU A 23 -20.59 -19.78 8.68
C LEU A 23 -20.87 -19.68 10.19
N ILE A 24 -19.83 -19.87 11.01
CA ILE A 24 -19.93 -19.69 12.47
C ILE A 24 -19.70 -18.20 12.75
N VAL A 25 -20.76 -17.46 13.04
CA VAL A 25 -20.67 -16.05 13.48
C VAL A 25 -20.41 -16.05 14.98
N GLY A 26 -19.17 -15.77 15.39
CA GLY A 26 -18.85 -15.48 16.79
C GLY A 26 -19.56 -14.20 17.26
N SER A 27 -19.96 -14.16 18.53
CA SER A 27 -20.85 -13.13 19.09
C SER A 27 -20.37 -11.70 18.81
N LEU A 28 -21.26 -10.89 18.22
CA LEU A 28 -21.09 -9.45 18.09
C LEU A 28 -21.39 -8.80 19.44
N GLN A 29 -20.36 -8.25 20.11
CA GLN A 29 -20.61 -7.21 21.10
C GLN A 29 -21.23 -6.00 20.39
N SER A 30 -22.34 -5.54 20.95
CA SER A 30 -23.24 -4.52 20.41
C SER A 30 -22.55 -3.19 20.14
N GLY A 31 -22.74 -2.67 18.93
CA GLY A 31 -22.32 -1.33 18.54
C GLY A 31 -22.86 -0.99 17.16
N PHE A 32 -24.09 -0.49 17.11
CA PHE A 32 -24.69 0.03 15.87
C PHE A 32 -23.92 1.28 15.42
N TYR A 33 -23.23 1.20 14.28
CA TYR A 33 -22.68 2.37 13.61
C TYR A 33 -23.40 2.59 12.28
N CYS A 34 -24.39 3.50 12.28
CA CYS A 34 -24.91 4.09 11.06
C CYS A 34 -23.95 5.19 10.62
N GLN A 35 -22.95 4.84 9.80
CA GLN A 35 -22.23 5.83 9.03
C GLN A 35 -22.59 5.68 7.56
N LYS A 36 -23.10 6.77 6.99
CA LYS A 36 -23.24 7.02 5.55
C LYS A 36 -21.84 7.23 4.96
N GLY A 37 -20.97 6.23 5.11
CA GLY A 37 -19.62 6.22 4.59
C GLY A 37 -19.66 5.74 3.15
N ARG A 38 -19.52 6.66 2.20
CA ARG A 38 -19.15 6.32 0.83
C ARG A 38 -17.78 5.66 0.90
N LEU A 39 -17.72 4.32 0.94
CA LEU A 39 -16.49 3.60 0.71
C LEU A 39 -16.13 3.85 -0.77
N ASN A 40 -15.33 4.88 -1.04
CA ASN A 40 -14.53 4.94 -2.26
C ASN A 40 -13.42 3.89 -2.08
N MET A 41 -13.78 2.62 -2.09
CA MET A 41 -12.85 1.61 -2.56
C MET A 41 -12.85 1.83 -4.06
N ALA A 42 -11.80 2.46 -4.57
CA ALA A 42 -11.59 2.37 -5.99
C ALA A 42 -11.50 0.87 -6.30
N ASP A 43 -12.49 0.35 -7.02
CA ASP A 43 -12.47 -1.04 -7.46
C ASP A 43 -11.22 -1.31 -8.29
N THR A 44 -10.55 -0.26 -8.78
CA THR A 44 -9.28 -0.30 -9.48
C THR A 44 -8.16 0.49 -8.80
N PHE A 45 -6.93 0.03 -8.97
CA PHE A 45 -5.70 0.66 -8.50
C PHE A 45 -4.64 0.61 -9.59
N ARG A 46 -3.66 1.54 -9.55
CA ARG A 46 -2.57 1.60 -10.52
C ARG A 46 -1.29 1.04 -9.92
N THR A 47 -0.56 0.26 -10.72
CA THR A 47 0.72 -0.36 -10.34
C THR A 47 1.58 -0.57 -11.58
N LEU A 48 2.77 -1.13 -11.43
CA LEU A 48 3.65 -1.48 -12.54
C LEU A 48 3.37 -2.89 -13.06
N SER A 49 3.50 -3.11 -14.36
CA SER A 49 3.41 -4.47 -14.94
C SER A 49 4.74 -5.22 -14.86
N ALA A 50 5.86 -4.51 -14.89
CA ALA A 50 7.22 -5.03 -14.86
C ALA A 50 8.14 -4.02 -14.17
N SER A 51 9.37 -4.44 -13.86
CA SER A 51 10.39 -3.54 -13.36
C SER A 51 10.83 -2.53 -14.42
N ALA A 52 11.23 -1.34 -13.98
CA ALA A 52 11.76 -0.29 -14.83
C ALA A 52 12.97 0.37 -14.15
N GLU A 53 13.84 0.96 -14.95
CA GLU A 53 15.02 1.66 -14.46
C GLU A 53 15.34 2.90 -15.28
N ALA A 54 16.03 3.84 -14.66
CA ALA A 54 16.65 4.98 -15.31
C ALA A 54 17.85 5.49 -14.52
N GLU A 55 18.75 6.18 -15.21
CA GLU A 55 19.89 6.86 -14.62
C GLU A 55 19.76 8.38 -14.79
N PHE A 56 20.03 9.11 -13.71
CA PHE A 56 20.11 10.57 -13.70
C PHE A 56 21.47 11.01 -13.11
N LYS A 57 22.05 12.08 -13.66
CA LYS A 57 23.32 12.65 -13.21
C LYS A 57 23.15 14.12 -12.86
N ASP A 58 23.70 14.53 -11.72
CA ASP A 58 23.74 15.94 -11.31
C ASP A 58 25.02 16.23 -10.50
N LYS A 59 25.73 17.30 -10.87
CA LYS A 59 27.01 17.72 -10.27
C LYS A 59 27.97 16.56 -10.00
N GLY A 60 28.17 15.71 -11.02
CA GLY A 60 29.01 14.52 -10.96
C GLY A 60 28.45 13.34 -10.17
N SER A 61 27.40 13.53 -9.37
CA SER A 61 26.72 12.44 -8.67
C SER A 61 25.83 11.68 -9.65
N ARG A 62 25.71 10.37 -9.44
CA ARG A 62 24.92 9.47 -10.30
C ARG A 62 23.85 8.80 -9.46
N PHE A 63 22.62 8.83 -9.93
CA PHE A 63 21.42 8.30 -9.29
C PHE A 63 20.79 7.27 -10.23
N ILE A 64 20.74 6.02 -9.81
CA ILE A 64 20.14 4.94 -10.58
C ILE A 64 18.86 4.54 -9.87
N ALA A 65 17.72 4.82 -10.48
CA ALA A 65 16.42 4.51 -9.93
C ALA A 65 15.92 3.20 -10.52
N TYR A 66 15.47 2.29 -9.65
CA TYR A 66 14.83 1.04 -9.99
C TYR A 66 13.42 1.03 -9.41
N ALA A 67 12.43 0.82 -10.25
CA ALA A 67 11.03 0.71 -9.86
C ALA A 67 10.57 -0.74 -10.05
N TYR A 68 9.99 -1.34 -9.00
CA TYR A 68 9.58 -2.73 -8.96
C TYR A 68 8.10 -2.85 -8.59
N PRO A 69 7.31 -3.68 -9.30
CA PRO A 69 6.05 -4.17 -8.76
C PRO A 69 6.34 -5.15 -7.62
N ILE A 70 5.70 -4.95 -6.47
CA ILE A 70 5.86 -5.79 -5.28
C ILE A 70 4.50 -6.18 -4.71
N ARG A 71 4.46 -7.20 -3.84
CA ARG A 71 3.23 -7.62 -3.16
C ARG A 71 3.35 -7.61 -1.65
N THR A 72 4.55 -7.80 -1.12
CA THR A 72 4.76 -7.89 0.32
C THR A 72 5.99 -7.12 0.77
N THR A 73 6.12 -6.96 2.08
CA THR A 73 7.30 -6.36 2.72
C THR A 73 8.56 -7.21 2.58
N GLU A 74 8.40 -8.52 2.39
CA GLU A 74 9.52 -9.45 2.19
C GLU A 74 10.17 -9.23 0.82
N ASP A 75 9.36 -8.93 -0.21
CA ASP A 75 9.86 -8.54 -1.54
C ASP A 75 10.79 -7.32 -1.43
N VAL A 76 10.43 -6.35 -0.58
CA VAL A 76 11.24 -5.14 -0.36
C VAL A 76 12.62 -5.49 0.17
N LYS A 77 12.69 -6.33 1.20
CA LYS A 77 13.97 -6.71 1.80
C LYS A 77 14.86 -7.40 0.76
N LYS A 78 14.31 -8.37 0.03
CA LYS A 78 15.04 -9.10 -1.01
C LYS A 78 15.59 -8.16 -2.09
N LEU A 79 14.72 -7.31 -2.67
CA LEU A 79 15.12 -6.41 -3.75
C LEU A 79 16.15 -5.36 -3.30
N VAL A 80 16.05 -4.84 -2.08
CA VAL A 80 17.05 -3.93 -1.52
C VAL A 80 18.40 -4.63 -1.35
N ASP A 81 18.40 -5.87 -0.85
CA ASP A 81 19.63 -6.63 -0.67
C ASP A 81 20.27 -7.02 -2.01
N ASP A 82 19.46 -7.36 -3.03
CA ASP A 82 19.93 -7.61 -4.41
C ASP A 82 20.63 -6.35 -4.96
N GLN A 83 20.05 -5.16 -4.76
CA GLN A 83 20.67 -3.90 -5.21
C GLN A 83 21.94 -3.54 -4.40
N ARG A 84 22.01 -3.90 -3.12
CA ARG A 84 23.22 -3.73 -2.31
C ARG A 84 24.36 -4.60 -2.83
N GLN A 85 24.07 -5.84 -3.21
CA GLN A 85 25.06 -6.75 -3.79
C GLN A 85 25.52 -6.26 -5.18
N ALA A 86 24.57 -5.92 -6.05
CA ALA A 86 24.88 -5.43 -7.40
C ALA A 86 25.68 -4.12 -7.40
N HIS A 87 25.42 -3.25 -6.41
CA HIS A 87 26.04 -1.93 -6.33
C HIS A 87 26.93 -1.73 -5.10
N TYR A 88 27.69 -2.74 -4.66
CA TYR A 88 28.50 -2.70 -3.42
C TYR A 88 29.42 -1.48 -3.22
N LYS A 89 29.77 -0.74 -4.29
CA LYS A 89 30.56 0.52 -4.26
C LYS A 89 29.73 1.78 -4.04
N ALA A 90 28.40 1.70 -4.10
CA ALA A 90 27.51 2.82 -3.82
C ALA A 90 27.54 3.19 -2.34
N ARG A 91 27.10 4.40 -2.01
CA ARG A 91 27.07 4.88 -0.63
C ARG A 91 25.69 4.79 0.01
N HIS A 92 24.65 4.94 -0.81
CA HIS A 92 23.26 5.02 -0.36
C HIS A 92 22.36 4.25 -1.32
N TRP A 93 21.44 3.47 -0.74
CA TRP A 93 20.36 2.73 -1.37
C TRP A 93 19.04 3.19 -0.77
N CYS A 94 18.73 4.48 -0.97
CA CYS A 94 17.51 5.07 -0.47
C CYS A 94 16.31 4.45 -1.17
N TYR A 95 15.22 4.24 -0.46
CA TYR A 95 14.04 3.63 -1.06
C TYR A 95 12.75 4.13 -0.44
N ALA A 96 11.66 3.94 -1.17
CA ALA A 96 10.33 4.03 -0.62
C ALA A 96 9.41 3.01 -1.29
N TYR A 97 8.37 2.60 -0.57
CA TYR A 97 7.33 1.75 -1.13
C TYR A 97 5.96 2.16 -0.61
N ARG A 98 4.94 1.75 -1.38
CA ARG A 98 3.54 1.77 -0.99
C ARG A 98 2.90 0.44 -1.35
N LEU A 99 2.19 -0.15 -0.41
CA LEU A 99 1.53 -1.45 -0.52
C LEU A 99 0.05 -1.32 -0.19
N GLY A 100 -0.76 -2.11 -0.88
CA GLY A 100 -2.18 -2.22 -0.61
C GLY A 100 -3.01 -1.07 -1.17
N THR A 101 -4.26 -1.37 -1.46
CA THR A 101 -5.21 -0.42 -2.07
C THR A 101 -5.80 0.56 -1.07
N ASP A 102 -5.62 0.34 0.24
CA ASP A 102 -5.99 1.30 1.27
C ASP A 102 -4.97 2.45 1.41
N GLY A 103 -3.78 2.30 0.84
CA GLY A 103 -2.70 3.28 0.92
C GLY A 103 -2.22 3.53 2.36
N LEU A 104 -2.38 2.59 3.27
CA LEU A 104 -1.94 2.78 4.66
C LEU A 104 -0.56 2.19 4.92
N GLN A 105 -0.12 1.22 4.12
CA GLN A 105 1.19 0.61 4.26
C GLN A 105 2.21 1.28 3.35
N PHE A 106 3.08 2.10 3.93
CA PHE A 106 4.15 2.76 3.21
C PHE A 106 5.40 2.90 4.08
N ARG A 107 6.54 3.11 3.43
CA ARG A 107 7.80 3.44 4.10
C ARG A 107 8.65 4.31 3.20
N ALA A 108 9.43 5.19 3.83
CA ALA A 108 10.49 5.97 3.21
C ALA A 108 11.78 5.75 4.02
N ASN A 109 12.89 5.48 3.35
CA ASN A 109 14.20 5.29 3.97
C ASN A 109 15.25 6.14 3.24
N ASP A 110 15.96 6.96 4.00
CA ASP A 110 17.02 7.84 3.50
C ASP A 110 18.40 7.16 3.46
N ASP A 111 18.58 5.98 4.06
CA ASP A 111 19.83 5.18 4.01
C ASP A 111 21.13 5.97 4.27
N GLY A 112 21.12 6.85 5.28
CA GLY A 112 22.27 7.67 5.66
C GLY A 112 22.38 9.01 4.94
N GLU A 113 21.49 9.31 3.99
CA GLU A 113 21.31 10.69 3.49
C GLU A 113 20.71 11.58 4.59
N PRO A 114 20.81 12.92 4.47
CA PRO A 114 20.12 13.84 5.34
C PRO A 114 18.61 13.52 5.44
N SER A 115 18.06 13.59 6.66
CA SER A 115 16.68 13.18 6.93
C SER A 115 15.67 13.86 6.00
N GLY A 116 14.84 13.04 5.36
CA GLY A 116 13.79 13.46 4.43
C GLY A 116 14.28 13.96 3.07
N SER A 117 15.58 13.86 2.77
CA SER A 117 16.15 14.33 1.50
C SER A 117 16.10 13.30 0.36
N ALA A 118 15.79 12.03 0.65
CA ALA A 118 15.77 10.95 -0.34
C ALA A 118 14.47 10.13 -0.28
N GLY A 119 14.21 9.42 0.82
CA GLY A 119 13.06 8.52 0.96
C GLY A 119 11.72 9.23 0.80
N ARG A 120 11.54 10.41 1.42
CA ARG A 120 10.31 11.20 1.28
C ARG A 120 10.08 11.69 -0.16
N PRO A 121 11.09 12.23 -0.86
CA PRO A 121 11.02 12.50 -2.30
C PRO A 121 10.59 11.31 -3.16
N ILE A 122 11.16 10.13 -2.91
CA ILE A 122 10.81 8.89 -3.64
C ILE A 122 9.34 8.54 -3.39
N LEU A 123 8.90 8.51 -2.13
CA LEU A 123 7.50 8.23 -1.77
C LEU A 123 6.55 9.25 -2.40
N GLY A 124 6.91 10.53 -2.39
CA GLY A 124 6.11 11.59 -2.99
C GLY A 124 5.90 11.41 -4.51
N GLN A 125 6.86 10.80 -5.22
CA GLN A 125 6.68 10.45 -6.64
C GLN A 125 5.74 9.26 -6.81
N ILE A 126 5.84 8.22 -5.97
CA ILE A 126 4.89 7.10 -5.97
C ILE A 126 3.46 7.64 -5.79
N ASP A 127 3.28 8.54 -4.81
CA ASP A 127 2.00 9.16 -4.48
C ASP A 127 1.50 10.06 -5.60
N SER A 128 2.36 10.88 -6.23
CA SER A 128 1.94 11.79 -7.30
C SER A 128 1.54 11.05 -8.58
N PHE A 129 2.09 9.86 -8.83
CA PHE A 129 1.66 8.99 -9.92
C PHE A 129 0.44 8.12 -9.56
N GLY A 130 -0.02 8.16 -8.30
CA GLY A 130 -1.14 7.37 -7.81
C GLY A 130 -0.88 5.86 -7.84
N LEU A 131 0.37 5.46 -7.61
CA LEU A 131 0.80 4.06 -7.66
C LEU A 131 0.70 3.40 -6.29
N THR A 132 0.35 2.13 -6.28
CA THR A 132 0.48 1.23 -5.12
C THR A 132 1.04 -0.11 -5.58
N ASP A 133 1.41 -0.96 -4.63
CA ASP A 133 2.10 -2.23 -4.87
C ASP A 133 3.43 -2.01 -5.63
N VAL A 134 4.16 -0.96 -5.22
CA VAL A 134 5.40 -0.52 -5.87
C VAL A 134 6.47 -0.20 -4.84
N LEU A 135 7.69 -0.64 -5.13
CA LEU A 135 8.93 -0.25 -4.48
C LEU A 135 9.79 0.52 -5.47
N ILE A 136 10.37 1.63 -5.02
CA ILE A 136 11.40 2.33 -5.78
C ILE A 136 12.65 2.45 -4.93
N ILE A 137 13.77 1.97 -5.48
CA ILE A 137 15.10 2.05 -4.88
C ILE A 137 15.94 2.99 -5.73
N VAL A 138 16.62 3.94 -5.12
CA VAL A 138 17.56 4.83 -5.80
C VAL A 138 18.95 4.61 -5.21
N VAL A 139 19.84 4.11 -6.07
CA VAL A 139 21.25 3.90 -5.76
C VAL A 139 22.03 5.15 -6.11
N ARG A 140 22.76 5.70 -5.14
CA ARG A 140 23.57 6.90 -5.34
C ARG A 140 25.07 6.62 -5.29
N TYR A 141 25.76 7.11 -6.31
CA TYR A 141 27.21 7.28 -6.33
C TYR A 141 27.56 8.76 -6.15
N PHE A 142 28.39 9.07 -5.15
CA PHE A 142 28.83 10.43 -4.88
C PHE A 142 29.81 10.93 -5.96
N GLY A 143 29.58 12.15 -6.44
CA GLY A 143 30.30 12.75 -7.56
C GLY A 143 31.46 13.67 -7.23
N GLY A 144 31.84 13.81 -5.95
CA GLY A 144 32.87 14.78 -5.53
C GLY A 144 32.33 16.16 -5.16
N THR A 145 31.12 16.53 -5.59
CA THR A 145 30.47 17.81 -5.26
C THR A 145 29.22 17.61 -4.41
N LEU A 146 29.08 18.40 -3.33
CA LEU A 146 27.90 18.39 -2.48
C LEU A 146 26.72 19.08 -3.17
N LEU A 147 25.55 18.43 -3.15
CA LEU A 147 24.31 18.95 -3.74
C LEU A 147 23.52 19.84 -2.77
N GLY A 148 23.74 19.67 -1.45
CA GLY A 148 22.88 20.23 -0.41
C GLY A 148 21.50 19.54 -0.36
N VAL A 149 20.75 19.74 0.72
CA VAL A 149 19.43 19.10 0.91
C VAL A 149 18.44 19.41 -0.23
N PRO A 150 18.30 20.68 -0.70
CA PRO A 150 17.40 20.97 -1.82
C PRO A 150 17.82 20.28 -3.13
N GLY A 151 19.13 20.19 -3.39
CA GLY A 151 19.67 19.51 -4.56
C GLY A 151 19.45 18.00 -4.52
N LEU A 152 19.61 17.38 -3.35
CA LEU A 152 19.29 15.96 -3.16
C LEU A 152 17.80 15.69 -3.41
N ILE A 153 16.92 16.49 -2.80
CA ILE A 153 15.47 16.36 -3.01
C ILE A 153 15.13 16.44 -4.49
N HIS A 154 15.71 17.38 -5.22
CA HIS A 154 15.50 17.49 -6.65
C HIS A 154 16.03 16.26 -7.40
N ALA A 155 17.27 15.84 -7.14
CA ALA A 155 17.89 14.71 -7.82
C ALA A 155 17.13 13.39 -7.61
N TYR A 156 16.70 13.09 -6.38
CA TYR A 156 15.89 11.90 -6.09
C TYR A 156 14.53 11.95 -6.80
N LYS A 157 13.83 13.10 -6.77
CA LYS A 157 12.56 13.25 -7.51
C LYS A 157 12.76 13.01 -9.00
N THR A 158 13.77 13.63 -9.59
CA THR A 158 14.04 13.55 -11.03
C THR A 158 14.41 12.13 -11.44
N ALA A 159 15.32 11.46 -10.71
CA ALA A 159 15.71 10.09 -11.01
C ALA A 159 14.51 9.13 -11.01
N VAL A 160 13.63 9.25 -10.01
CA VAL A 160 12.41 8.43 -9.92
C VAL A 160 11.45 8.75 -11.06
N ALA A 161 11.25 10.03 -11.38
CA ALA A 161 10.37 10.43 -12.48
C ALA A 161 10.87 9.88 -13.82
N GLU A 162 12.18 9.88 -14.07
CA GLU A 162 12.76 9.27 -15.29
C GLU A 162 12.50 7.75 -15.33
N ALA A 163 12.67 7.03 -14.22
CA ALA A 163 12.37 5.59 -14.18
C ALA A 163 10.88 5.29 -14.37
N LEU A 164 10.00 6.14 -13.86
CA LEU A 164 8.55 5.98 -14.05
C LEU A 164 8.09 6.32 -15.48
N LYS A 165 8.83 7.14 -16.23
CA LYS A 165 8.56 7.38 -17.66
C LYS A 165 8.84 6.16 -18.53
N THR A 166 9.82 5.34 -18.16
CA THR A 166 10.14 4.09 -18.88
C THR A 166 9.26 2.92 -18.43
N ALA A 167 8.55 3.07 -17.32
CA ALA A 167 7.70 2.03 -16.74
C ALA A 167 6.35 1.89 -17.46
N VAL A 168 5.88 0.65 -17.57
CA VAL A 168 4.52 0.36 -18.04
C VAL A 168 3.58 0.31 -16.84
N VAL A 169 2.77 1.37 -16.70
CA VAL A 169 1.75 1.48 -15.64
C VAL A 169 0.46 0.81 -16.10
N VAL A 170 -0.08 -0.06 -15.25
CA VAL A 170 -1.33 -0.78 -15.49
C VAL A 170 -2.35 -0.51 -14.39
N GLU A 171 -3.62 -0.54 -14.77
CA GLU A 171 -4.74 -0.51 -13.83
C GLU A 171 -5.20 -1.95 -13.54
N LYS A 172 -5.42 -2.28 -12.26
CA LYS A 172 -5.85 -3.60 -11.80
C LYS A 172 -7.07 -3.47 -10.91
N THR A 173 -7.97 -4.45 -10.98
CA THR A 173 -9.14 -4.51 -10.10
C THR A 173 -8.79 -5.19 -8.78
N SER A 174 -9.13 -4.55 -7.66
CA SER A 174 -9.05 -5.13 -6.31
C SER A 174 -9.98 -6.33 -6.22
N LYS A 175 -9.44 -7.55 -6.07
CA LYS A 175 -10.24 -8.79 -5.94
C LYS A 175 -10.95 -8.92 -4.58
N ASN A 176 -11.38 -7.82 -3.97
CA ASN A 176 -12.24 -7.88 -2.78
C ASN A 176 -13.66 -8.21 -3.24
N ARG A 177 -13.99 -9.51 -3.25
CA ARG A 177 -15.35 -9.99 -3.46
C ARG A 177 -16.21 -9.57 -2.27
N ILE A 178 -16.94 -8.47 -2.41
CA ILE A 178 -18.01 -8.12 -1.48
C ILE A 178 -19.21 -8.98 -1.86
N PHE A 179 -19.53 -9.98 -1.03
CA PHE A 179 -20.80 -10.69 -1.12
C PHE A 179 -21.82 -9.93 -0.27
N ALA A 180 -22.77 -9.26 -0.92
CA ALA A 180 -23.94 -8.71 -0.24
C ALA A 180 -24.99 -9.82 -0.08
N LEU A 181 -25.13 -10.37 1.13
CA LEU A 181 -26.25 -11.26 1.46
C LEU A 181 -27.47 -10.39 1.80
N ARG A 182 -28.48 -10.41 0.92
CA ARG A 182 -29.78 -9.82 1.21
C ARG A 182 -30.55 -10.77 2.14
N LEU A 183 -30.46 -10.54 3.44
CA LEU A 183 -31.29 -11.25 4.41
C LEU A 183 -32.74 -10.77 4.27
N SER A 184 -33.66 -11.66 3.93
CA SER A 184 -35.08 -11.36 3.72
C SER A 184 -35.94 -11.53 5.00
N LYS A 185 -35.39 -12.11 6.06
CA LYS A 185 -36.08 -12.31 7.34
C LYS A 185 -35.09 -12.21 8.52
N PHE A 186 -35.41 -11.34 9.48
CA PHE A 186 -34.94 -11.48 10.85
C PHE A 186 -36.08 -12.14 11.63
N GLU A 187 -35.92 -13.39 12.05
CA GLU A 187 -36.75 -13.96 13.11
C GLU A 187 -36.04 -13.73 14.45
N ARG A 188 -36.80 -13.20 15.41
CA ARG A 188 -36.33 -12.86 16.74
C ARG A 188 -36.14 -14.17 17.51
N CYS A 189 -34.91 -14.55 17.83
CA CYS A 189 -34.69 -15.56 18.88
C CYS A 189 -35.09 -14.93 20.21
N HIS A 190 -36.20 -15.39 20.78
CA HIS A 190 -36.51 -15.19 22.19
C HIS A 190 -35.64 -16.20 22.96
N GLU A 191 -34.56 -15.73 23.59
CA GLU A 191 -33.89 -16.49 24.65
C GLU A 191 -34.55 -16.10 25.98
N ASP A 192 -35.28 -17.05 26.54
CA ASP A 192 -35.81 -17.00 27.91
C ASP A 192 -34.63 -16.96 28.90
N CYS A 193 -34.20 -15.75 29.26
CA CYS A 193 -33.30 -15.54 30.38
C CYS A 193 -34.14 -15.55 31.67
N GLN A 194 -34.53 -16.74 32.13
CA GLN A 194 -35.11 -16.92 33.46
C GLN A 194 -34.03 -16.66 34.52
N THR A 195 -34.30 -15.68 35.38
CA THR A 195 -33.53 -15.39 36.59
C THR A 195 -33.56 -16.58 37.53
N ALA A 196 -32.42 -17.24 37.74
CA ALA A 196 -32.21 -18.14 38.87
C ALA A 196 -31.55 -17.37 40.01
N SER A 197 -32.39 -16.86 40.91
CA SER A 197 -32.02 -16.51 42.29
C SER A 197 -32.01 -17.79 43.12
N GLY A 198 -30.88 -18.07 43.78
CA GLY A 198 -30.69 -19.09 44.80
C GLY A 198 -29.50 -18.73 45.66
#